data_AF-A0A4R9VJM7-F1
#
_entry.id   AF-A0A4R9VJM7-F1
#
_cell.length_a   1.000
_cell.length_b   1.000
_cell.length_c   1.000
_cell.angle_alpha   90.00
_cell.angle_beta   90.00
_cell.angle_gamma   90.00
#
_symmetry.space_group_name_H-M   'P 1'
#
loop_
_entity.id
_entity.type
_entity.pdbx_description
1 polymer ?
#
loop_
_entity_poly.entity_id
_entity_poly.type
_entity_poly.pdbx_seq_one_letter_code
_entity_poly.pdbx_strand_id
1 'polypeptide(L)'
;MALIIMAVAACVGAGAAVAQTQTPADLPLPSDVASKDISVGMKVAPPFAFKLQDGTWSGLSIDLWQKIAGRLNLRFHYVEVPGVQDQIDGVVGG
;
A
#
# COMPACT_ATOMS: atom_id res chain seq x y z
N MET A 1 40.15 -16.32 -39.19
CA MET A 1 38.99 -15.51 -38.77
C MET A 1 39.26 -15.07 -37.34
N ALA A 2 39.58 -13.79 -37.15
CA ALA A 2 40.05 -13.19 -35.90
C ALA A 2 39.07 -13.44 -34.73
N LEU A 3 39.49 -13.94 -33.56
CA LEU A 3 40.15 -13.21 -32.46
C LEU A 3 39.37 -11.94 -32.04
N ILE A 4 38.48 -12.06 -31.05
CA ILE A 4 38.25 -10.98 -30.06
C ILE A 4 38.11 -11.62 -28.67
N ILE A 5 39.20 -11.47 -27.92
CA ILE A 5 39.39 -11.70 -26.50
C ILE A 5 39.05 -10.40 -25.76
N MET A 6 38.52 -10.51 -24.53
CA MET A 6 38.41 -9.46 -23.51
C MET A 6 37.47 -8.28 -23.85
N ALA A 7 36.74 -7.67 -22.91
CA ALA A 7 37.14 -7.38 -21.55
C ALA A 7 35.94 -7.37 -20.59
N VAL A 8 36.13 -8.05 -19.45
CA VAL A 8 35.49 -7.67 -18.19
C VAL A 8 36.00 -6.28 -17.84
N ALA A 9 35.23 -5.25 -18.19
CA ALA A 9 35.45 -3.90 -17.70
C ALA A 9 34.70 -3.75 -16.37
N ALA A 10 35.42 -4.00 -15.29
CA ALA A 10 35.02 -3.64 -13.95
C ALA A 10 34.86 -2.11 -13.87
N CYS A 11 33.63 -1.62 -13.86
CA CYS A 11 33.32 -0.28 -13.38
C CYS A 11 32.82 -0.43 -11.94
N VAL A 12 33.78 -0.56 -11.01
CA VAL A 12 33.57 -0.24 -9.60
C VAL A 12 33.38 1.27 -9.52
N GLY A 13 32.14 1.72 -9.72
CA GLY A 13 31.75 3.11 -9.55
C GLY A 13 31.27 3.34 -8.12
N ALA A 14 32.14 3.86 -7.27
CA ALA A 14 31.71 4.59 -6.08
C ALA A 14 31.04 5.90 -6.55
N GLY A 15 29.72 5.99 -6.41
CA GLY A 15 28.97 7.18 -6.82
C GLY A 15 27.63 7.25 -6.11
N ALA A 16 27.53 8.19 -5.16
CA ALA A 16 26.35 8.73 -4.49
C ALA A 16 25.18 7.78 -4.18
N ALA A 17 24.87 7.62 -2.89
CA ALA A 17 23.57 7.11 -2.45
C ALA A 17 22.45 7.96 -3.08
N VAL A 18 21.89 7.48 -4.18
CA VAL A 18 20.61 7.95 -4.69
C VAL A 18 19.57 7.48 -3.69
N ALA A 19 19.13 8.40 -2.82
CA ALA A 19 17.86 8.23 -2.14
C ALA A 19 16.81 8.04 -3.24
N GLN A 20 16.26 6.84 -3.38
CA GLN A 20 15.15 6.59 -4.29
C GLN A 20 13.94 7.36 -3.76
N THR A 21 13.77 8.60 -4.20
CA THR A 21 12.46 9.23 -4.22
C THR A 21 11.68 8.44 -5.25
N GLN A 22 10.95 7.42 -4.79
CA GLN A 22 9.91 6.82 -5.61
C GLN A 22 8.88 7.91 -5.83
N THR A 23 9.00 8.62 -6.96
CA THR A 23 7.87 9.36 -7.53
C THR A 23 6.74 8.33 -7.60
N PRO A 24 5.63 8.55 -6.88
CA PRO A 24 4.49 7.67 -7.02
C PRO A 24 4.19 7.56 -8.50
N ALA A 25 4.20 6.33 -9.04
CA ALA A 25 3.76 6.13 -10.40
C ALA A 25 2.30 6.62 -10.44
N ASP A 26 2.03 7.68 -11.20
CA ASP A 26 0.68 8.11 -11.56
C ASP A 26 0.08 7.07 -12.53
N LEU A 27 -0.11 5.86 -12.02
CA LEU A 27 -0.92 4.85 -12.71
C LEU A 27 -2.36 5.32 -12.59
N PRO A 28 -3.08 5.53 -13.71
CA PRO A 28 -4.48 5.87 -13.66
C PRO A 28 -5.22 4.80 -12.86
N LEU A 29 -5.91 5.19 -11.79
CA LEU A 29 -6.86 4.30 -11.14
C LEU A 29 -7.92 3.93 -12.19
N PRO A 30 -8.32 2.65 -12.30
CA PRO A 30 -9.45 2.28 -13.13
C PRO A 30 -10.66 3.15 -12.77
N SER A 31 -11.29 3.79 -13.76
CA SER A 31 -12.34 4.79 -13.51
C SER A 31 -13.55 4.27 -12.72
N ASP A 32 -13.72 2.94 -12.66
CA ASP A 32 -14.80 2.27 -11.94
C ASP A 32 -14.59 2.24 -10.41
N VAL A 33 -13.33 2.13 -9.93
CA VAL A 33 -13.07 2.06 -8.48
C VAL A 33 -13.26 3.38 -7.76
N ALA A 34 -13.11 4.52 -8.45
CA ALA A 34 -13.30 5.84 -7.84
C ALA A 34 -14.78 6.12 -7.49
N SER A 35 -15.72 5.38 -8.09
CA SER A 35 -17.16 5.60 -7.92
C SER A 35 -17.79 4.72 -6.84
N LYS A 36 -17.16 3.59 -6.48
CA LYS A 36 -17.72 2.60 -5.54
C LYS A 36 -17.27 2.89 -4.10
N ASP A 37 -18.20 2.86 -3.15
CA ASP A 37 -17.86 2.92 -1.73
C ASP A 37 -17.12 1.61 -1.32
N ILE A 38 -15.89 1.73 -0.83
CA ILE A 38 -15.03 0.58 -0.48
C ILE A 38 -15.27 0.18 0.98
N SER A 39 -15.52 -1.11 1.21
CA SER A 39 -15.55 -1.70 2.55
C SER A 39 -14.13 -2.08 2.99
N VAL A 40 -13.69 -1.58 4.15
CA VAL A 40 -12.34 -1.84 4.67
C VAL A 40 -12.45 -2.69 5.93
N GLY A 41 -12.06 -3.95 5.81
CA GLY A 41 -12.07 -4.92 6.92
C GLY A 41 -11.06 -4.56 8.01
N MET A 42 -11.54 -4.35 9.22
CA MET A 42 -10.76 -3.97 10.39
C MET A 42 -10.83 -5.05 11.46
N LYS A 43 -9.68 -5.45 12.02
CA LYS A 43 -9.64 -6.12 13.32
C LYS A 43 -8.82 -5.31 14.30
N VAL A 44 -9.14 -5.43 15.58
CA VAL A 44 -8.32 -4.85 16.64
C VAL A 44 -6.95 -5.55 16.68
N ALA A 45 -5.90 -4.75 16.54
CA ALA A 45 -4.50 -5.13 16.55
C ALA A 45 -3.62 -3.91 16.89
N PRO A 46 -3.56 -3.47 18.17
CA PRO A 46 -2.61 -2.44 18.57
C PRO A 46 -1.17 -2.84 18.22
N PRO A 47 -0.31 -1.89 17.79
CA PRO A 47 -0.54 -0.45 17.62
C PRO A 47 -1.10 -0.06 16.23
N PHE A 48 -1.47 -1.03 15.39
CA PHE A 48 -1.79 -0.81 13.97
C PHE A 48 -3.22 -0.36 13.73
N ALA A 49 -4.18 -0.96 14.44
CA ALA A 49 -5.60 -0.63 14.35
C ALA A 49 -6.29 -0.92 15.68
N PHE A 50 -6.94 0.07 16.29
CA PHE A 50 -7.69 -0.07 17.53
C PHE A 50 -8.75 1.00 17.63
N LYS A 51 -9.75 0.78 18.50
CA LYS A 51 -10.79 1.78 18.76
C LYS A 51 -10.41 2.67 19.93
N LEU A 52 -10.67 3.97 19.78
CA LEU A 52 -10.66 4.94 20.89
C LEU A 52 -11.94 4.78 21.74
N GLN A 53 -12.03 5.53 22.84
CA GLN A 53 -13.19 5.48 23.75
C GLN A 53 -14.52 5.86 23.07
N ASP A 54 -14.46 6.72 22.06
CA ASP A 54 -15.63 7.14 21.26
C ASP A 54 -15.99 6.14 20.14
N GLY A 55 -15.25 5.03 20.03
CA GLY A 55 -15.46 4.00 19.03
C GLY A 55 -14.81 4.28 17.67
N THR A 56 -14.14 5.43 17.49
CA THR A 56 -13.42 5.74 16.25
C THR A 56 -12.16 4.87 16.11
N TRP A 57 -11.81 4.55 14.87
CA TRP A 57 -10.60 3.79 14.56
C TRP A 57 -9.36 4.68 14.59
N SER A 58 -8.28 4.18 15.20
CA SER A 58 -6.96 4.80 15.29
C SER A 58 -5.85 3.76 15.13
N GLY A 59 -4.61 4.21 14.90
CA GLY A 59 -3.42 3.38 14.77
C GLY A 59 -2.66 3.58 13.46
N LEU A 60 -1.48 2.99 13.37
CA LEU A 60 -0.55 3.21 12.25
C LEU A 60 -1.15 2.87 10.88
N SER A 61 -1.91 1.77 10.79
CA SER A 61 -2.54 1.33 9.55
C SER A 61 -3.74 2.20 9.18
N ILE A 62 -4.45 2.76 10.17
CA ILE A 62 -5.55 3.70 9.95
C ILE A 62 -5.01 4.99 9.32
N ASP A 63 -3.95 5.54 9.89
CA ASP A 63 -3.32 6.77 9.39
C ASP A 63 -2.77 6.58 7.97
N LEU A 64 -2.15 5.42 7.70
CA LEU A 64 -1.64 5.09 6.38
C LEU A 64 -2.79 4.96 5.36
N TRP A 65 -3.83 4.21 5.71
CA TRP A 65 -4.98 4.00 4.84
C TRP A 65 -5.68 5.31 4.48
N GLN A 66 -5.95 6.17 5.47
CA GLN A 66 -6.59 7.47 5.24
C GLN A 66 -5.77 8.36 4.28
N LYS A 67 -4.44 8.36 4.40
CA LYS A 67 -3.56 9.07 3.46
C LYS A 67 -3.64 8.50 2.05
N ILE A 68 -3.67 7.18 1.90
CA ILE A 68 -3.82 6.52 0.60
C ILE A 68 -5.19 6.85 0.00
N ALA A 69 -6.27 6.66 0.75
CA ALA A 69 -7.63 6.95 0.32
C ALA A 69 -7.81 8.41 -0.10
N GLY A 70 -7.24 9.36 0.66
CA GLY A 70 -7.26 10.77 0.30
C GLY A 70 -6.50 11.08 -1.00
N ARG A 71 -5.32 10.48 -1.21
CA ARG A 71 -4.54 10.64 -2.45
C ARG A 71 -5.22 10.04 -3.67
N LEU A 72 -5.97 8.97 -3.48
CA LEU A 72 -6.68 8.23 -4.53
C LEU A 72 -8.13 8.69 -4.69
N ASN A 73 -8.58 9.67 -3.90
CA ASN A 73 -9.96 10.14 -3.83
C ASN A 73 -11.00 9.01 -3.67
N LEU A 74 -10.71 8.07 -2.76
CA LEU A 74 -11.56 6.91 -2.48
C LEU A 74 -12.58 7.23 -1.40
N ARG A 75 -13.83 6.84 -1.64
CA ARG A 75 -14.86 6.78 -0.61
C ARG A 75 -14.82 5.41 0.05
N PHE A 76 -14.84 5.36 1.37
CA PHE A 76 -14.72 4.10 2.11
C PHE A 76 -15.44 4.15 3.47
N HIS A 77 -15.70 2.97 4.03
CA HIS A 77 -16.14 2.81 5.41
C HIS A 77 -15.46 1.59 6.05
N TYR A 78 -15.30 1.63 7.37
CA TYR A 78 -14.69 0.52 8.11
C TYR A 78 -15.74 -0.52 8.49
N VAL A 79 -15.38 -1.80 8.30
CA VAL A 79 -16.17 -2.97 8.70
C VAL A 79 -15.36 -3.75 9.72
N GLU A 80 -15.82 -3.80 10.97
CA GLU A 80 -15.14 -4.61 11.98
C GLU A 80 -15.40 -6.10 11.75
N VAL A 81 -14.35 -6.90 11.76
CA VAL A 81 -14.42 -8.35 11.58
C VAL A 81 -13.67 -9.11 12.70
N PRO A 82 -14.11 -10.33 13.05
CA PRO A 82 -13.57 -11.07 14.21
C PRO A 82 -12.08 -11.43 14.09
N GLY A 83 -11.63 -11.83 12.90
CA GLY A 83 -10.29 -12.35 12.70
C GLY A 83 -9.71 -12.08 11.32
N VAL A 84 -8.49 -12.58 11.11
CA VAL A 84 -7.79 -12.45 9.82
C VAL A 84 -8.48 -13.26 8.73
N GLN A 85 -9.05 -14.43 9.07
CA GLN A 85 -9.78 -15.24 8.11
C GLN A 85 -10.97 -14.47 7.52
N ASP A 86 -11.74 -13.78 8.36
CA ASP A 86 -12.87 -12.96 7.92
C ASP A 86 -12.45 -11.79 7.01
N GLN A 87 -11.25 -11.22 7.23
CA GLN A 87 -10.70 -10.21 6.32
C GLN A 87 -10.41 -10.79 4.93
N ILE A 88 -9.84 -12.00 4.89
CA ILE A 88 -9.54 -12.70 3.63
C ILE A 88 -10.84 -13.07 2.92
N ASP A 89 -11.79 -13.65 3.64
CA ASP A 89 -13.09 -14.06 3.10
C ASP A 89 -13.87 -12.86 2.56
N GLY A 90 -13.80 -11.70 3.24
CA GLY A 90 -14.39 -10.44 2.77
C GLY A 90 -13.79 -9.95 1.44
N VAL A 91 -12.46 -10.06 1.27
CA VAL A 91 -11.81 -9.70 -0.01
C VAL A 91 -12.19 -10.66 -1.13
N VAL A 92 -12.33 -11.95 -0.83
CA VAL A 92 -12.78 -12.97 -1.80
C VAL A 92 -14.24 -12.75 -2.20
N GLY A 93 -15.09 -12.33 -1.24
CA GLY A 93 -16.53 -12.16 -1.42
C GLY A 93 -16.94 -10.89 -2.17
N GLY A 94 -16.15 -9.81 -2.08
CA GLY A 94 -16.40 -8.53 -2.74
C GLY A 94 -17.26 -7.56 -1.95
#